data_AF-A0A485K3Y6-F1
#
_entry.id   AF-A0A485K3Y6-F1
#
_cell.length_a   1.000
_cell.length_b   1.000
_cell.length_c   1.000
_cell.angle_alpha   90.00
_cell.angle_beta   90.00
_cell.angle_gamma   90.00
#
_symmetry.space_group_name_H-M   'P 1'
#
loop_
_entity.id
_entity.type
_entity.pdbx_description
1 polymer ?
#
loop_
_entity_poly.entity_id
_entity_poly.type
_entity_poly.pdbx_seq_one_letter_code
_entity_poly.pdbx_strand_id
1 'polypeptide(L)'
;MECATPVVPPGGPDDEVERVRRRLVVEAVFMEKVREAESQGLAKKDVELLQTMLLKHVDVFRTDLGGDPPVKVEPLKVRLKPGAVPVKCAMRRYPLPIWTAVPEAPCGAT
;
A
#
# COMPACT_ATOMS: atom_id res chain seq x y z
N MET A 1 2.40 -28.75 20.01
CA MET A 1 3.36 -27.88 19.30
C MET A 1 2.77 -26.49 19.34
N GLU A 2 3.23 -25.64 20.27
CA GLU A 2 2.79 -24.26 20.36
C GLU A 2 3.60 -23.45 19.36
N CYS A 3 2.95 -22.95 18.31
CA CYS A 3 3.59 -22.07 17.35
C CYS A 3 3.83 -20.71 18.01
N ALA A 4 5.05 -20.20 17.93
CA ALA A 4 5.37 -18.85 18.39
C ALA A 4 4.48 -17.85 17.63
N THR A 5 3.58 -17.19 18.35
CA THR A 5 2.82 -16.08 17.77
C THR A 5 3.77 -14.88 17.80
N PRO A 6 4.19 -14.32 16.64
CA PRO A 6 5.00 -13.13 16.66
C PRO A 6 4.17 -12.02 17.32
N VAL A 7 4.69 -11.48 18.42
CA VAL A 7 4.16 -10.26 19.01
C VAL A 7 4.51 -9.15 18.04
N VAL A 8 3.54 -8.70 17.24
CA VAL A 8 3.69 -7.49 16.46
C VAL A 8 3.55 -6.33 17.44
N PRO A 9 4.61 -5.56 17.72
CA PRO A 9 4.49 -4.42 18.59
C PRO A 9 3.45 -3.44 18.01
N PRO A 10 2.71 -2.70 18.87
CA PRO A 10 1.91 -1.59 18.39
C PRO A 10 2.81 -0.65 17.58
N GLY A 11 2.27 -0.10 16.48
CA GLY A 11 3.04 0.72 15.55
C GLY A 11 3.87 1.78 16.29
N GLY A 12 5.17 1.77 16.02
CA GLY A 12 6.14 2.63 16.67
C GLY A 12 5.97 4.10 16.27
N PRO A 13 6.70 5.02 16.91
CA PRO A 13 6.73 6.44 16.50
C PRO A 13 7.11 6.59 15.02
N ASP A 14 7.95 5.69 14.50
CA ASP A 14 8.34 5.64 13.09
C ASP A 14 7.15 5.38 12.14
N ASP A 15 6.19 4.55 12.55
CA ASP A 15 4.99 4.23 11.77
C ASP A 15 4.02 5.43 11.66
N GLU A 16 4.02 6.30 12.68
CA GLU A 16 3.21 7.52 12.67
C GLU A 16 3.81 8.60 11.78
N VAL A 17 5.13 8.80 11.86
CA VAL A 17 5.86 9.72 10.97
C VAL A 17 5.66 9.32 9.51
N GLU A 18 5.79 8.03 9.20
CA GLU A 18 5.62 7.54 7.84
C GLU A 18 4.16 7.66 7.35
N ARG A 19 3.17 7.44 8.23
CA ARG A 19 1.76 7.69 7.91
C ARG A 19 1.50 9.15 7.56
N VAL A 20 2.04 10.08 8.34
CA VAL A 20 1.93 11.52 8.07
C VAL A 20 2.56 11.86 6.72
N ARG A 21 3.75 11.33 6.44
CA ARG A 21 4.43 11.51 5.16
C ARG A 21 3.57 11.03 3.99
N ARG A 22 3.01 9.81 4.06
CA ARG A 22 2.12 9.26 3.03
C ARG A 22 0.89 10.15 2.81
N ARG A 23 0.28 10.60 3.90
CA ARG A 23 -0.89 11.50 3.86
C ARG A 23 -0.57 12.80 3.12
N LEU A 24 0.57 13.43 3.40
CA LEU A 24 1.01 14.65 2.73
C LEU A 24 1.27 14.45 1.22
N VAL A 25 1.87 13.31 0.85
CA VAL A 25 2.09 12.98 -0.57
C VAL A 25 0.76 12.82 -1.30
N VAL A 26 -0.20 12.09 -0.71
CA VAL A 26 -1.53 11.91 -1.29
C VAL A 26 -2.29 13.24 -1.40
N GLU A 27 -2.25 14.09 -0.37
CA GLU A 27 -2.86 15.43 -0.41
C GLU A 27 -2.28 16.28 -1.55
N ALA A 28 -0.96 16.24 -1.77
CA ALA A 28 -0.32 16.96 -2.86
C ALA A 28 -0.84 16.49 -4.24
N VAL A 29 -0.94 15.17 -4.45
CA VAL A 29 -1.49 14.59 -5.68
C VAL A 29 -2.95 15.00 -5.88
N PHE A 30 -3.76 15.05 -4.83
CA PHE A 30 -5.14 15.50 -4.93
C PHE A 30 -5.25 16.94 -5.37
N MET A 31 -4.47 17.84 -4.79
CA MET A 31 -4.50 19.25 -5.16
C MET A 31 -4.05 19.47 -6.61
N GLU A 32 -3.08 18.69 -7.09
CA GLU A 32 -2.70 18.66 -8.51
C GLU A 32 -3.88 18.22 -9.40
N LYS A 33 -4.56 17.12 -9.06
CA LYS A 33 -5.67 16.58 -9.84
C LYS A 33 -6.92 17.46 -9.83
N VAL A 34 -7.19 18.14 -8.72
CA VAL A 34 -8.27 19.13 -8.62
C VAL A 34 -7.98 20.32 -9.54
N ARG A 35 -6.73 20.81 -9.56
CA ARG A 35 -6.31 21.89 -10.47
C ARG A 35 -6.39 21.46 -11.93
N GLU A 36 -6.02 20.21 -12.24
CA GLU A 36 -6.17 19.64 -13.57
C GLU A 36 -7.64 19.64 -14.01
N ALA A 37 -8.55 19.16 -13.15
CA ALA A 37 -9.99 19.15 -13.43
C ALA A 37 -10.57 20.56 -13.63
N GLU A 38 -10.16 21.54 -12.81
CA GLU A 38 -10.56 22.93 -12.99
C GLU A 38 -10.10 23.48 -14.36
N SER A 39 -8.85 23.20 -14.75
CA SER A 39 -8.32 23.64 -16.05
C SER A 39 -9.01 22.98 -17.25
N GLN A 40 -9.59 21.79 -17.06
CA GLN A 40 -10.41 21.08 -18.04
C GLN A 40 -11.89 21.54 -18.06
N GLY A 41 -12.25 22.54 -17.24
CA GLY A 41 -13.56 23.18 -17.27
C GLY A 41 -14.55 22.70 -16.22
N LEU A 42 -14.09 22.04 -15.15
CA LEU A 42 -14.95 21.72 -14.01
C LEU A 42 -15.49 23.00 -13.37
N ALA A 43 -16.79 23.06 -13.10
CA ALA A 43 -17.40 24.24 -12.50
C ALA A 43 -16.89 24.45 -11.07
N LYS A 44 -16.75 25.72 -10.64
CA LYS A 44 -16.20 26.07 -9.32
C LYS A 44 -16.88 25.37 -8.13
N LYS A 45 -18.20 25.22 -8.18
CA LYS A 45 -18.97 24.49 -7.15
C LYS A 45 -18.56 23.02 -7.06
N ASP A 46 -18.29 22.40 -8.20
CA ASP A 46 -17.89 21.00 -8.27
C ASP A 46 -16.41 20.82 -7.90
N VAL A 47 -15.56 21.82 -8.16
CA VAL A 47 -14.17 21.87 -7.68
C VAL A 47 -14.13 21.87 -6.15
N GLU A 48 -14.92 22.71 -5.50
CA GLU A 48 -15.02 22.78 -4.03
C GLU A 48 -15.55 21.46 -3.44
N LEU A 49 -16.56 20.86 -4.08
CA LEU A 49 -17.10 19.57 -3.68
C LEU A 49 -16.04 18.46 -3.80
N LEU A 50 -15.34 18.41 -4.94
CA LEU A 50 -14.31 17.41 -5.20
C LEU A 50 -13.16 17.52 -4.19
N GLN A 51 -12.66 18.74 -3.93
CA GLN A 51 -11.62 18.98 -2.95
C GLN A 51 -12.05 18.51 -1.55
N THR A 52 -13.28 18.82 -1.15
CA THR A 52 -13.83 18.41 0.15
C THR A 52 -13.93 16.89 0.26
N MET A 53 -14.41 16.21 -0.78
CA MET A 53 -14.54 14.75 -0.79
C MET A 53 -13.18 14.06 -0.72
N LEU A 54 -12.19 14.54 -1.48
CA LEU A 54 -10.84 13.98 -1.50
C LEU A 54 -10.13 14.17 -0.15
N LEU A 55 -10.15 15.38 0.41
CA LEU A 55 -9.53 15.66 1.71
C LEU A 55 -10.18 14.89 2.88
N LYS A 56 -11.47 14.60 2.79
CA LYS A 56 -12.18 13.77 3.78
C LYS A 56 -11.72 12.30 3.75
N HIS A 57 -11.24 11.81 2.61
CA HIS A 57 -10.93 10.39 2.39
C HIS A 57 -9.46 10.14 2.02
N VAL A 58 -8.53 11.04 2.39
CA VAL A 58 -7.10 10.93 2.07
C VAL A 58 -6.51 9.57 2.46
N ASP A 59 -6.87 9.06 3.64
CA ASP A 59 -6.31 7.82 4.18
C ASP A 59 -6.75 6.55 3.42
N VAL A 60 -7.70 6.67 2.48
CA VAL A 60 -8.18 5.55 1.65
C VAL A 60 -7.27 5.33 0.43
N PHE A 61 -6.59 6.37 -0.04
CA PHE A 61 -5.82 6.32 -1.28
C PHE A 61 -4.35 6.01 -1.01
N ARG A 62 -3.69 5.44 -2.02
CA ARG A 62 -2.29 5.01 -1.96
C ARG A 62 -1.60 5.40 -3.26
N THR A 63 -0.41 5.98 -3.16
CA THR A 63 0.48 6.21 -4.31
C THR A 63 1.21 4.94 -4.71
N ASP A 64 1.62 4.15 -3.72
CA ASP A 64 2.36 2.91 -3.89
C ASP A 64 1.61 1.75 -3.24
N LEU A 65 1.66 0.58 -3.87
CA LEU A 65 1.05 -0.63 -3.33
C LEU A 65 2.04 -1.34 -2.39
N GLY A 66 1.63 -1.59 -1.15
CA GLY A 66 2.39 -2.35 -0.16
C GLY A 66 2.87 -1.50 1.03
N GLY A 67 3.39 -2.17 2.06
CA GLY A 67 3.87 -1.49 3.28
C GLY A 67 2.77 -0.89 4.15
N ASP A 68 1.51 -1.28 3.95
CA ASP A 68 0.43 -0.94 4.86
C ASP A 68 0.62 -1.65 6.19
N PRO A 69 0.42 -0.95 7.32
CA PRO A 69 0.40 -1.62 8.60
C PRO A 69 -0.71 -2.68 8.62
N PRO A 70 -0.50 -3.78 9.34
CA PRO A 70 -1.55 -4.76 9.54
C PRO A 70 -2.77 -4.08 10.17
N VAL A 71 -3.96 -4.50 9.73
CA VAL A 71 -5.21 -4.06 10.35
C VAL A 71 -5.19 -4.47 11.83
N LYS A 72 -5.73 -3.62 12.71
CA LYS A 72 -5.82 -3.86 14.16
C LYS A 72 -6.85 -4.95 14.49
N VAL A 73 -6.59 -6.17 14.06
CA VAL A 73 -7.37 -7.38 14.33
C VAL A 73 -6.44 -8.45 14.87
N GLU A 74 -7.01 -9.42 15.58
CA GLU A 74 -6.22 -10.57 16.02
C GLU A 74 -5.59 -11.27 14.79
N PRO A 75 -4.30 -11.66 14.86
CA PRO A 75 -3.66 -12.40 13.79
C PRO A 75 -4.44 -13.67 13.45
N LEU A 76 -4.53 -13.98 12.16
CA LEU A 76 -5.18 -15.19 11.69
C LEU A 76 -4.49 -16.44 12.25
N LYS A 77 -5.23 -17.27 13.01
CA LYS A 77 -4.76 -18.56 13.54
C LYS A 77 -5.10 -19.68 12.55
N VAL A 78 -4.08 -20.26 11.92
CA VAL A 78 -4.26 -21.39 11.00
C VAL A 78 -4.53 -22.67 11.79
N ARG A 79 -5.61 -23.39 11.44
CA ARG A 79 -5.98 -24.67 12.06
C ARG A 79 -5.56 -25.82 11.15
N LEU A 80 -4.71 -26.72 11.66
CA LEU A 80 -4.32 -27.93 10.95
C LEU A 80 -5.38 -29.03 11.13
N LYS A 81 -5.57 -29.86 10.11
CA LYS A 81 -6.41 -31.06 10.22
C LYS A 81 -5.77 -32.05 11.20
N PRO A 82 -6.55 -32.84 11.95
CA PRO A 82 -6.02 -33.92 12.78
C PRO A 82 -5.14 -34.87 11.95
N GLY A 83 -3.96 -35.22 12.48
CA GLY A 83 -3.00 -36.10 11.78
C GLY A 83 -2.16 -35.41 10.68
N ALA A 84 -2.26 -34.08 10.52
CA ALA A 84 -1.38 -33.36 9.60
C ALA A 84 0.09 -33.48 10.02
N VAL A 85 0.94 -33.86 9.07
CA VAL A 85 2.39 -33.98 9.25
C VAL A 85 3.08 -32.84 8.49
N PRO A 86 4.02 -32.09 9.10
CA PRO A 86 4.76 -31.06 8.39
C PRO A 86 5.63 -31.70 7.30
N VAL A 87 5.55 -31.17 6.08
CA VAL A 87 6.35 -31.63 4.94
C VAL A 87 7.25 -30.49 4.47
N LYS A 88 8.56 -30.77 4.35
CA LYS A 88 9.50 -29.86 3.71
C LYS A 88 9.56 -30.19 2.22
N CYS A 89 8.95 -29.35 1.39
CA CYS A 89 9.09 -29.48 -0.07
C CYS A 89 10.52 -29.13 -0.51
N ALA A 90 11.05 -29.86 -1.50
CA ALA A 90 12.32 -29.51 -2.14
C ALA A 90 12.18 -28.17 -2.89
N MET A 91 13.25 -27.37 -2.90
CA MET A 91 13.27 -26.08 -3.58
C MET A 91 13.10 -26.29 -5.09
N ARG A 92 12.12 -25.61 -5.69
CA ARG A 92 11.95 -25.62 -7.15
C ARG A 92 13.09 -24.83 -7.78
N ARG A 93 13.71 -25.37 -8.83
CA ARG A 93 14.58 -24.58 -9.71
C ARG A 93 13.69 -23.71 -10.56
N TYR A 94 13.61 -22.42 -10.24
CA TYR A 94 13.00 -21.45 -11.13
C TYR A 94 13.91 -21.27 -12.36
N PRO A 95 13.35 -21.15 -13.57
CA PRO A 95 14.13 -20.67 -14.72
C PRO A 95 14.73 -19.29 -14.38
N LEU A 96 15.75 -18.87 -15.14
CA LEU A 96 16.39 -17.56 -14.96
C LEU A 96 15.33 -16.44 -14.87
N PRO A 97 15.58 -15.37 -14.07
CA PRO A 97 14.52 -14.47 -13.64
C PRO A 97 13.87 -13.78 -14.83
N ILE A 98 12.53 -13.81 -14.91
CA ILE A 98 11.79 -12.98 -15.86
C ILE A 98 12.01 -11.47 -15.62
N TRP A 99 12.50 -11.09 -14.43
CA TRP A 99 12.88 -9.72 -14.08
C TRP A 99 14.11 -9.21 -14.86
N THR A 100 15.01 -10.08 -15.31
CA THR A 100 16.11 -9.63 -16.21
C THR A 100 15.63 -9.33 -17.62
N ALA A 101 14.35 -9.59 -17.94
CA ALA A 101 13.70 -9.29 -19.22
C ALA A 101 12.66 -8.15 -19.15
N VAL A 102 12.55 -7.45 -18.01
CA VAL A 102 11.85 -6.17 -17.96
C VAL A 102 12.89 -5.11 -18.35
N PRO A 103 12.83 -4.52 -19.56
CA PRO A 103 13.72 -3.40 -19.86
C PRO A 103 13.42 -2.29 -18.84
N GLU A 104 14.47 -1.82 -18.15
CA GLU A 104 14.39 -0.55 -17.43
C GLU A 104 13.87 0.49 -18.42
N ALA A 105 12.68 1.04 -18.16
CA ALA A 105 12.20 2.18 -18.93
C ALA A 105 13.26 3.28 -18.78
N PRO A 106 13.83 3.83 -19.87
CA PRO A 106 14.80 4.89 -19.75
C PRO A 106 14.11 6.08 -19.07
N CYS A 107 14.55 6.39 -17.86
CA CYS A 107 14.16 7.60 -17.16
C CYS A 107 14.71 8.79 -17.98
N GLY A 108 13.81 9.52 -18.63
CA GLY A 108 13.96 10.86 -19.20
C GLY A 108 15.35 11.28 -19.69
N ALA A 109 15.59 11.14 -20.99
CA ALA A 109 16.52 12.01 -21.71
C ALA A 109 15.69 13.04 -22.49
N THR A 110 15.53 14.23 -21.92
CA THR A 110 15.25 15.48 -22.62
C THR A 110 16.12 16.57 -22.02
#